data_AF-A0A223HKA2-F1
#
_entry.id   AF-A0A223HKA2-F1
#
_cell.length_a   1.000
_cell.length_b   1.000
_cell.length_c   1.000
_cell.angle_alpha   90.00
_cell.angle_beta   90.00
_cell.angle_gamma   90.00
#
_symmetry.space_group_name_H-M   'P 1'
#
loop_
_entity.id
_entity.type
_entity.pdbx_description
1 polymer ?
#
loop_
_entity_poly.entity_id
_entity_poly.type
_entity_poly.pdbx_seq_one_letter_code
_entity_poly.pdbx_strand_id
1 'polypeptide(L)'
;MRKLLMVLFLFGTISVFCNAQIDGYYVKDSGNLALFADGEPRTSNSIGIEAGKSVEIRFTQPSTGDFLWQKMSGSDYIQFNPGGSGRFALIWTQSASKGDSAVFCVTDKNGDVLTITIHAY
;
A
#
# COMPACT_ATOMS: atom_id res chain seq x y z
N MET A 1 -12.22 -0.27 -46.08
CA MET A 1 -11.40 -0.98 -45.08
C MET A 1 -10.62 0.00 -44.17
N ARG A 2 -11.31 0.91 -43.46
CA ARG A 2 -10.67 1.88 -42.54
C ARG A 2 -11.16 1.78 -41.09
N LYS A 3 -12.25 1.04 -40.88
CA LYS A 3 -12.86 0.81 -39.56
C LYS A 3 -12.27 -0.39 -38.81
N LEU A 4 -11.59 -1.31 -39.51
CA LEU A 4 -10.97 -2.49 -38.88
C LEU A 4 -9.62 -2.17 -38.22
N LEU A 5 -8.86 -1.20 -38.76
CA LEU A 5 -7.55 -0.82 -38.22
C LEU A 5 -7.67 -0.06 -36.88
N MET A 6 -8.75 0.69 -36.70
CA MET A 6 -9.00 1.48 -35.49
C MET A 6 -9.47 0.61 -34.32
N VAL A 7 -10.08 -0.55 -34.60
CA VAL A 7 -10.44 -1.54 -33.56
C VAL A 7 -9.20 -2.31 -33.12
N LEU A 8 -8.26 -2.63 -34.02
CA LEU A 8 -6.97 -3.23 -33.63
C LEU A 8 -6.12 -2.30 -32.74
N PHE A 9 -6.19 -0.98 -32.94
CA PHE A 9 -5.52 -0.02 -32.05
C PHE A 9 -6.22 0.12 -30.70
N LEU A 10 -7.53 -0.10 -30.62
CA LEU A 10 -8.28 -0.01 -29.36
C LEU A 10 -8.10 -1.25 -28.48
N PHE A 11 -7.82 -2.42 -29.08
CA PHE A 11 -7.39 -3.62 -28.34
C PHE A 11 -5.90 -3.61 -28.00
N GLY A 12 -5.08 -2.78 -28.67
CA GLY A 12 -3.66 -2.59 -28.34
C GLY A 12 -3.41 -1.75 -27.07
N THR A 13 -4.45 -1.11 -26.54
CA THR A 13 -4.40 -0.37 -25.27
C THR A 13 -5.26 -1.00 -24.18
N ILE A 14 -5.84 -2.20 -24.41
CA ILE A 14 -6.31 -3.04 -23.31
C ILE A 14 -5.06 -3.64 -22.67
N SER A 15 -4.39 -2.76 -21.94
CA SER A 15 -3.90 -3.03 -20.61
C SER A 15 -3.47 -4.48 -20.43
N VAL A 16 -2.25 -4.75 -20.87
CA VAL A 16 -1.35 -5.58 -20.06
C VAL A 16 -1.13 -4.78 -18.76
N PHE A 17 -2.18 -4.69 -17.92
CA PHE A 17 -1.95 -4.74 -16.50
C PHE A 17 -1.41 -6.15 -16.32
N CYS A 18 -0.10 -6.31 -16.44
CA CYS A 18 0.55 -7.34 -15.65
C CYS A 18 -0.07 -7.19 -14.26
N ASN A 19 -0.66 -8.27 -13.72
CA ASN A 19 -0.94 -8.41 -12.30
C ASN A 19 0.41 -8.43 -11.55
N ALA A 20 1.22 -7.40 -11.74
CA ALA A 20 2.44 -7.17 -11.02
C ALA A 20 1.99 -6.39 -9.78
N GLN A 21 1.58 -7.19 -8.79
CA GLN A 21 1.20 -6.74 -7.48
C GLN A 21 2.46 -6.76 -6.62
N ILE A 22 2.70 -5.70 -5.85
CA ILE A 22 3.74 -5.74 -4.82
C ILE A 22 3.24 -6.72 -3.75
N ASP A 23 3.78 -7.93 -3.77
CA ASP A 23 3.52 -8.95 -2.77
C ASP A 23 4.54 -8.84 -1.64
N GLY A 24 4.06 -9.01 -0.41
CA GLY A 24 4.93 -9.25 0.71
C GLY A 24 5.44 -8.01 1.44
N TYR A 25 4.69 -7.67 2.49
CA TYR A 25 5.08 -6.67 3.48
C TYR A 25 4.79 -7.16 4.90
N TYR A 26 5.44 -6.52 5.87
CA TYR A 26 5.30 -6.76 7.30
C TYR A 26 4.75 -5.50 7.94
N VAL A 27 3.99 -5.68 9.03
CA VAL A 27 3.48 -4.59 9.85
C VAL A 27 4.09 -4.76 11.24
N LYS A 28 4.68 -3.72 11.81
CA LYS A 28 5.27 -3.74 13.16
C LYS A 28 4.58 -2.69 14.01
N ASP A 29 4.05 -3.06 15.18
CA ASP A 29 3.58 -2.05 16.14
C ASP A 29 4.76 -1.22 16.66
N SER A 30 4.57 0.10 16.70
CA SER A 30 5.57 1.08 17.12
C SER A 30 5.91 1.01 18.62
N GLY A 31 5.09 0.34 19.44
CA GLY A 31 5.26 0.27 20.90
C GLY A 31 5.43 -1.12 21.51
N ASN A 32 5.14 -2.20 20.79
CA ASN A 32 5.23 -3.57 21.32
C ASN A 32 5.49 -4.57 20.18
N LEU A 33 6.50 -5.44 20.31
CA LEU A 33 6.91 -6.41 19.29
C LEU A 33 5.89 -7.55 19.04
N ALA A 34 4.67 -7.46 19.59
CA ALA A 34 3.74 -8.58 19.69
C ALA A 34 2.41 -8.39 18.93
N LEU A 35 2.33 -7.45 17.98
CA LEU A 35 1.24 -7.42 17.02
C LEU A 35 1.81 -7.54 15.61
N PHE A 36 1.41 -8.67 15.00
CA PHE A 36 1.73 -9.18 13.67
C PHE A 36 3.00 -10.01 13.64
N ALA A 37 2.77 -11.33 13.62
CA ALA A 37 3.77 -12.37 13.67
C ALA A 37 5.00 -12.03 12.82
N ASP A 38 6.18 -12.20 13.43
CA ASP A 38 7.37 -12.65 12.72
C ASP A 38 6.98 -13.89 11.90
N GLY A 39 6.51 -13.70 10.67
CA GLY A 39 5.91 -14.80 9.93
C GLY A 39 5.21 -14.34 8.66
N GLU A 40 5.79 -14.76 7.54
CA GLU A 40 5.31 -14.70 6.16
C GLU A 40 4.87 -13.33 5.59
N PRO A 41 5.36 -12.97 4.38
CA PRO A 41 4.94 -11.74 3.72
C PRO A 41 3.42 -11.68 3.51
N ARG A 42 2.79 -10.55 3.84
CA ARG A 42 1.33 -10.37 3.65
C ARG A 42 0.94 -10.18 2.19
N THR A 43 -0.22 -10.73 1.84
CA THR A 43 -0.92 -10.54 0.56
C THR A 43 -2.25 -9.79 0.71
N SER A 44 -2.70 -9.53 1.95
CA SER A 44 -3.94 -8.79 2.21
C SER A 44 -3.71 -7.29 2.14
N ASN A 45 -4.71 -6.57 1.65
CA ASN A 45 -4.63 -5.13 1.36
C ASN A 45 -5.33 -4.29 2.43
N SER A 46 -5.62 -4.84 3.61
CA SER A 46 -6.32 -4.17 4.71
C SER A 46 -5.62 -4.41 6.04
N ILE A 47 -5.43 -3.34 6.82
CA ILE A 47 -4.72 -3.36 8.10
C ILE A 47 -5.58 -2.61 9.13
N GLY A 48 -5.93 -3.29 10.21
CA GLY A 48 -6.51 -2.65 11.39
C GLY A 48 -5.41 -2.11 12.30
N ILE A 49 -5.59 -0.88 12.78
CA ILE A 49 -4.76 -0.26 13.82
C ILE A 49 -5.70 0.23 14.92
N GLU A 50 -5.38 -0.02 16.19
CA GLU A 50 -6.15 0.56 17.30
C GLU A 50 -6.06 2.10 17.24
N ALA A 51 -7.19 2.79 17.36
CA ALA A 51 -7.22 4.25 17.37
C ALA A 51 -6.26 4.83 18.42
N GLY A 52 -5.45 5.82 18.05
CA GLY A 52 -4.42 6.37 18.92
C GLY A 52 -3.04 5.70 18.78
N LYS A 53 -2.94 4.56 18.08
CA LYS A 53 -1.67 3.81 17.90
C LYS A 53 -1.00 4.11 16.57
N SER A 54 0.20 3.55 16.41
CA SER A 54 0.99 3.69 15.18
C SER A 54 1.65 2.36 14.83
N VAL A 55 1.78 2.10 13.54
CA VAL A 55 2.46 0.89 13.04
C VAL A 55 3.42 1.26 11.92
N GLU A 56 4.47 0.48 11.75
CA GLU A 56 5.39 0.59 10.64
C GLU A 56 5.14 -0.54 9.64
N ILE A 57 4.91 -0.17 8.37
CA ILE A 57 4.81 -1.13 7.28
C ILE A 57 6.18 -1.24 6.61
N ARG A 58 6.69 -2.45 6.37
CA ARG A 58 8.01 -2.71 5.73
C ARG A 58 7.90 -3.74 4.59
N PHE A 59 8.51 -3.45 3.45
CA PHE A 59 8.61 -4.40 2.32
C PHE A 59 9.90 -5.24 2.40
N THR A 60 9.84 -6.54 2.08
CA THR A 60 11.03 -7.43 2.10
C THR A 60 11.65 -7.74 0.75
N GLN A 61 10.91 -7.79 -0.36
CA GLN A 61 11.45 -8.10 -1.69
C GLN A 61 10.60 -7.53 -2.86
N PRO A 62 11.18 -7.30 -4.07
CA PRO A 62 12.61 -7.32 -4.38
C PRO A 62 13.23 -5.92 -4.53
N SER A 63 14.46 -5.79 -4.00
CA SER A 63 15.65 -4.94 -4.32
C SER A 63 15.58 -3.55 -4.96
N THR A 64 14.45 -3.06 -5.43
CA THR A 64 14.37 -1.88 -6.29
C THR A 64 14.45 -0.55 -5.54
N GLY A 65 14.26 -0.59 -4.22
CA GLY A 65 14.57 0.51 -3.31
C GLY A 65 13.56 1.65 -3.37
N ASP A 66 12.97 1.96 -4.53
CA ASP A 66 12.17 3.15 -4.74
C ASP A 66 10.68 2.80 -4.73
N PHE A 67 10.05 3.02 -3.57
CA PHE A 67 8.61 2.92 -3.40
C PHE A 67 8.02 4.32 -3.21
N LEU A 68 7.06 4.69 -4.05
CA LEU A 68 6.29 5.91 -3.89
C LEU A 68 5.02 5.62 -3.09
N TRP A 69 4.86 6.29 -1.96
CA TRP A 69 3.65 6.23 -1.14
C TRP A 69 2.75 7.43 -1.40
N GLN A 70 1.46 7.19 -1.61
CA GLN A 70 0.47 8.23 -1.82
C GLN A 70 -0.80 7.91 -1.03
N LYS A 71 -1.33 8.89 -0.30
CA LYS A 71 -2.68 8.80 0.25
C LYS A 71 -3.68 9.12 -0.85
N MET A 72 -4.58 8.19 -1.13
CA MET A 72 -5.59 8.33 -2.18
C MET A 72 -6.89 8.94 -1.65
N SER A 73 -7.31 8.53 -0.45
CA SER A 73 -8.57 8.97 0.16
C SER A 73 -8.65 8.65 1.65
N GLY A 74 -9.66 9.20 2.32
CA GLY A 74 -10.04 8.86 3.70
C GLY A 74 -9.54 9.85 4.75
N SER A 75 -9.66 9.48 6.03
CA SER A 75 -9.49 10.35 7.20
C SER A 75 -8.14 11.05 7.23
N ASP A 76 -8.15 12.37 7.43
CA ASP A 76 -6.95 13.20 7.65
C ASP A 76 -6.25 12.95 8.99
N TYR A 77 -6.85 12.14 9.86
CA TYR A 77 -6.23 11.70 11.10
C TYR A 77 -5.42 10.41 10.96
N ILE A 78 -5.47 9.77 9.78
CA ILE A 78 -4.58 8.67 9.41
C ILE A 78 -3.54 9.21 8.44
N GLN A 79 -2.31 9.32 8.93
CA GLN A 79 -1.18 9.93 8.23
C GLN A 79 -0.04 8.91 8.08
N PHE A 80 0.87 9.18 7.16
CA PHE A 80 2.03 8.33 6.92
C PHE A 80 3.31 9.15 6.76
N ASN A 81 4.44 8.55 7.11
CA ASN A 81 5.76 9.09 6.82
C ASN A 81 6.65 7.98 6.23
N PRO A 82 6.91 8.01 4.92
CA PRO A 82 7.74 7.03 4.26
C PRO A 82 9.24 7.28 4.54
N GLY A 83 10.01 6.20 4.66
CA GLY A 83 11.45 6.21 4.88
C GLY A 83 12.17 5.08 4.14
N GLY A 84 13.50 5.12 4.11
CA GLY A 84 14.32 4.09 3.46
C GLY A 84 14.02 3.92 1.96
N SER A 85 13.88 5.05 1.25
CA SER A 85 13.42 5.13 -0.15
C SER A 85 11.97 4.64 -0.36
N GLY A 86 11.17 4.65 0.71
CA GLY A 86 9.78 4.16 0.70
C GLY A 86 9.64 2.69 1.06
N ARG A 87 10.75 1.99 1.36
CA ARG A 87 10.70 0.58 1.82
C ARG A 87 9.99 0.39 3.14
N PHE A 88 9.83 1.46 3.90
CA PHE A 88 8.95 1.45 5.05
C PHE A 88 8.15 2.75 5.15
N ALA A 89 7.00 2.67 5.80
CA ALA A 89 6.23 3.85 6.19
C ALA A 89 5.69 3.68 7.61
N LEU A 90 5.87 4.72 8.42
CA LEU A 90 5.22 4.81 9.73
C LEU A 90 3.81 5.38 9.51
N ILE A 91 2.80 4.62 9.89
CA ILE A 91 1.38 5.00 9.84
C ILE A 91 0.94 5.44 11.22
N TRP A 92 0.43 6.67 11.33
CA TRP A 92 -0.06 7.25 12.58
C TRP A 92 -1.57 7.36 12.59
N THR A 93 -2.19 6.96 13.70
CA THR A 93 -3.64 7.10 13.94
C THR A 93 -3.94 7.87 15.24
N GLN A 94 -2.99 8.67 15.75
CA GLN A 94 -3.07 9.31 17.07
C GLN A 94 -4.35 10.15 17.30
N SER A 95 -4.86 10.79 16.25
CA SER A 95 -6.08 11.60 16.30
C SER A 95 -7.27 10.91 15.64
N ALA A 96 -7.12 9.68 15.18
CA ALA A 96 -8.16 8.96 14.48
C ALA A 96 -9.20 8.43 15.47
N SER A 97 -10.47 8.46 15.07
CA SER A 97 -11.56 7.83 15.81
C SER A 97 -11.81 6.42 15.32
N LYS A 98 -12.39 5.56 16.18
CA LYS A 98 -12.86 4.24 15.76
C LYS A 98 -13.84 4.38 14.58
N GLY A 99 -13.57 3.66 13.51
CA GLY A 99 -14.31 3.74 12.25
C GLY A 99 -13.66 4.62 11.18
N ASP A 100 -12.66 5.43 11.53
CA ASP A 100 -11.85 6.14 10.54
C ASP A 100 -11.10 5.16 9.65
N SER A 101 -10.96 5.53 8.37
CA SER A 101 -10.17 4.73 7.43
C SER A 101 -9.49 5.60 6.39
N ALA A 102 -8.39 5.11 5.83
CA ALA A 102 -7.66 5.75 4.76
C ALA A 102 -7.10 4.72 3.78
N VAL A 103 -7.05 5.10 2.50
CA VAL A 103 -6.51 4.27 1.42
C VAL A 103 -5.19 4.87 0.96
N PHE A 104 -4.17 4.02 0.88
CA PHE A 104 -2.84 4.36 0.39
C PHE A 104 -2.52 3.53 -0.84
N CYS A 105 -1.83 4.15 -1.78
CA CYS A 105 -1.24 3.51 -2.95
C CYS A 105 0.28 3.50 -2.78
N VAL A 106 0.88 2.34 -3.00
CA VAL A 106 2.33 2.15 -3.03
C VAL A 106 2.70 1.70 -4.43
N THR A 107 3.59 2.43 -5.10
CA THR A 107 4.06 2.09 -6.44
C THR A 107 5.56 1.82 -6.39
N ASP A 108 6.02 0.71 -6.93
CA ASP A 108 7.46 0.42 -7.03
C ASP A 108 8.07 1.04 -8.30
N LYS A 109 9.40 0.93 -8.46
CA LYS A 109 10.08 1.49 -9.64
C LYS A 109 9.66 0.87 -10.98
N ASN A 110 9.12 -0.35 -10.95
CA ASN A 110 8.70 -1.07 -12.15
C ASN A 110 7.27 -0.68 -12.56
N GLY A 111 6.58 0.10 -11.72
CA GLY A 111 5.18 0.49 -11.91
C GLY A 111 4.19 -0.50 -11.28
N ASP A 112 4.67 -1.45 -10.48
CA ASP A 112 3.84 -2.40 -9.75
C ASP A 112 3.13 -1.66 -8.62
N VAL A 113 1.84 -1.96 -8.42
CA VAL A 113 0.99 -1.20 -7.49
C VAL A 113 0.44 -2.10 -6.39
N LEU A 114 0.50 -1.61 -5.16
CA LEU A 114 -0.22 -2.13 -4.01
C LEU A 114 -1.13 -1.06 -3.43
N THR A 115 -2.41 -1.39 -3.28
CA THR A 115 -3.35 -0.56 -2.52
C THR A 115 -3.48 -1.12 -1.12
N ILE A 116 -3.32 -0.28 -0.10
CA ILE A 116 -3.45 -0.64 1.32
C ILE A 116 -4.57 0.21 1.92
N THR A 117 -5.53 -0.42 2.58
CA THR A 117 -6.56 0.26 3.37
C THR A 117 -6.23 0.12 4.85
N ILE A 118 -6.17 1.25 5.55
CA ILE A 118 -5.99 1.31 7.00
C ILE A 118 -7.32 1.62 7.64
N HIS A 119 -7.67 0.92 8.71
CA HIS A 119 -8.86 1.18 9.51
C HIS A 119 -8.49 1.35 10.99
N ALA A 120 -8.98 2.42 11.61
CA ALA A 120 -8.90 2.62 13.05
C ALA A 120 -10.04 1.83 13.73
N TYR A 121 -9.72 0.89 14.63
CA TYR A 121 -10.70 0.07 15.34
C TYR A 121 -10.71 0.28 16.85
#